data_AF-A0AAD4C507-F1
#
_entry.id   AF-A0AAD4C507-F1
#
_cell.length_a   1.000
_cell.length_b   1.000
_cell.length_c   1.000
_cell.angle_alpha   90.00
_cell.angle_beta   90.00
_cell.angle_gamma   90.00
#
_symmetry.space_group_name_H-M   'P 1'
#
loop_
_entity.id
_entity.type
_entity.pdbx_description
1 polymer ?
#
loop_
_entity_poly.entity_id
_entity_poly.type
_entity_poly.pdbx_seq_one_letter_code
_entity_poly.pdbx_strand_id
1 'polypeptide(L)'
;SIWTIGSISTPHLIWGESRASRVHRCPTCGILLLTGEIPGFCCGTNSVHYHDVPPLPPLPFEITTLLNHPDISSLSCILNLVFSFTSLETTHSFPQPHGPPGFIAIQGRVYHR
;
A
#
# COMPACT_ATOMS: atom_id res chain seq x y z
N SER A 1 -19.79 23.12 -11.95
CA SER A 1 -19.21 22.17 -12.92
C SER A 1 -19.23 20.78 -12.30
N ILE A 2 -19.93 19.84 -12.93
CA ILE A 2 -20.06 18.45 -12.45
C ILE A 2 -18.87 17.68 -13.00
N TRP A 3 -17.99 17.20 -12.11
CA TRP A 3 -16.85 16.37 -12.49
C TRP A 3 -17.32 14.92 -12.57
N THR A 4 -17.26 14.33 -13.76
CA THR A 4 -17.54 12.90 -13.97
C THR A 4 -16.22 12.14 -13.99
N ILE A 5 -16.04 11.22 -13.05
CA ILE A 5 -14.89 10.32 -13.01
C ILE A 5 -15.10 9.29 -14.13
N GLY A 6 -14.24 9.32 -15.14
CA GLY A 6 -14.25 8.33 -16.22
C GLY A 6 -13.76 6.96 -15.72
N SER A 7 -14.36 5.89 -16.22
CA SER A 7 -13.94 4.52 -15.88
C SER A 7 -12.52 4.27 -16.39
N ILE A 8 -11.58 4.00 -15.49
CA ILE A 8 -10.26 3.51 -15.86
C ILE A 8 -10.46 2.07 -16.37
N SER A 9 -10.33 1.87 -17.68
CA SER A 9 -10.63 0.58 -18.31
C SER A 9 -9.66 -0.52 -17.87
N THR A 10 -8.43 -0.18 -17.49
CA THR A 10 -7.45 -1.09 -16.86
C THR A 10 -6.32 -0.31 -16.16
N PRO A 11 -6.39 0.00 -14.85
CA PRO A 11 -5.21 0.42 -14.11
C PRO A 11 -4.47 -0.83 -13.64
N HIS A 12 -3.87 -1.59 -14.57
CA HIS A 12 -2.93 -2.61 -14.15
C HIS A 12 -1.60 -1.93 -13.86
N LEU A 13 -1.44 -1.52 -12.60
CA LEU A 13 -0.14 -1.13 -12.06
C LEU A 13 0.71 -2.41 -11.98
N ILE A 14 1.65 -2.56 -12.91
CA ILE A 14 2.51 -3.73 -13.00
C ILE A 14 3.91 -3.33 -12.57
N TRP A 15 4.46 -4.03 -11.59
CA TRP A 15 5.87 -3.88 -11.21
C TRP A 15 6.76 -4.40 -12.32
N GLY A 16 7.74 -3.62 -12.74
CA GLY A 16 8.75 -4.09 -13.69
C GLY A 16 8.21 -4.31 -15.10
N GLU A 17 7.14 -3.61 -15.48
CA GLU A 17 6.53 -3.71 -16.81
C GLU A 17 7.60 -3.66 -17.92
N SER A 18 7.62 -4.67 -18.78
CA SER A 18 8.59 -4.77 -19.87
C SER A 18 8.07 -4.05 -21.10
N ARG A 19 8.76 -3.00 -21.54
CA ARG A 19 8.43 -2.24 -22.75
C ARG A 19 9.62 -2.26 -23.70
N ALA A 20 9.39 -2.65 -24.95
CA ALA A 20 10.45 -2.81 -25.95
C ALA A 20 11.65 -3.64 -25.44
N SER A 21 11.37 -4.76 -24.76
CA SER A 21 12.37 -5.65 -24.14
C SER A 21 13.20 -5.04 -23.02
N ARG A 22 12.81 -3.87 -22.49
CA ARG A 22 13.43 -3.25 -21.33
C ARG A 22 12.51 -3.35 -20.12
N VAL A 23 13.00 -4.02 -19.08
CA VAL A 23 12.33 -4.09 -17.77
C VAL A 23 12.34 -2.71 -17.11
N HIS A 24 11.18 -2.26 -16.64
CA HIS A 24 11.05 -0.99 -15.94
C HIS A 24 11.67 -1.08 -14.53
N ARG A 25 12.89 -0.58 -14.38
CA ARG A 25 13.64 -0.62 -13.12
C ARG A 25 14.45 0.63 -12.89
N CYS A 26 14.76 0.92 -11.63
CA CYS A 26 15.66 2.00 -11.26
C CYS A 26 17.08 1.72 -11.81
N PRO A 27 17.75 2.67 -12.48
CA PRO A 27 19.09 2.47 -13.00
C PRO A 27 20.16 2.41 -11.91
N THR A 28 19.88 2.92 -10.71
CA THR A 28 20.83 3.00 -9.60
C THR A 28 20.78 1.75 -8.72
N CYS A 29 19.64 1.48 -8.08
CA CYS A 29 19.50 0.35 -7.16
C CYS A 29 18.94 -0.92 -7.83
N GLY A 30 18.45 -0.83 -9.07
CA GLY A 30 17.91 -1.97 -9.81
C GLY A 30 16.51 -2.42 -9.42
N ILE A 31 15.84 -1.77 -8.45
CA ILE A 31 14.48 -2.15 -8.03
C ILE A 31 13.49 -2.01 -9.18
N LEU A 32 12.51 -2.92 -9.26
CA LEU A 32 11.43 -2.81 -10.23
C LEU A 32 10.57 -1.59 -9.89
N LEU A 33 10.25 -0.80 -10.91
CA LEU A 33 9.41 0.38 -10.79
C LEU A 33 7.99 0.05 -11.25
N LEU A 34 7.01 0.66 -10.61
CA LEU A 34 5.61 0.52 -10.97
C LEU A 34 5.32 1.24 -12.29
N THR A 35 4.32 0.78 -13.04
CA THR A 35 3.88 1.46 -14.27
C THR A 35 3.63 2.96 -14.01
N GLY A 36 4.35 3.83 -14.74
CA GLY A 36 4.23 5.28 -14.63
C GLY A 36 5.18 5.94 -13.63
N GLU A 37 5.88 5.18 -12.79
CA GLU A 37 6.96 5.73 -11.96
C GLU A 37 8.13 6.19 -12.83
N ILE A 38 8.74 7.31 -12.46
CA ILE A 38 9.95 7.79 -13.13
C ILE A 38 11.19 7.20 -12.45
N PRO A 39 12.30 6.98 -13.19
CA PRO A 39 13.54 6.44 -12.62
C PRO A 39 14.10 7.17 -11.38
N GLY A 40 13.82 8.47 -11.26
CA GLY A 40 14.22 9.30 -10.12
C GLY A 40 13.34 9.17 -8.87
N PHE A 41 12.22 8.44 -8.94
CA PHE A 41 11.33 8.24 -7.79
C PHE A 41 12.01 7.42 -6.69
N CYS A 42 12.77 6.38 -7.05
CA CYS A 42 13.39 5.49 -6.07
C CYS A 42 14.66 6.08 -5.43
N CYS A 43 15.65 6.48 -6.23
CA CYS A 43 16.96 6.91 -5.72
C CYS A 43 17.19 8.43 -5.81
N GLY A 44 16.18 9.20 -6.17
CA GLY A 44 16.33 10.61 -6.54
C GLY A 44 16.84 10.80 -7.98
N THR A 45 16.69 12.01 -8.50
CA THR A 45 17.28 12.40 -9.78
C THR A 45 18.79 12.22 -9.75
N ASN A 46 19.34 11.50 -10.74
CA ASN A 46 20.77 11.18 -10.83
C ASN A 46 21.36 10.54 -9.57
N SER A 47 20.56 9.82 -8.78
CA SER A 47 21.02 9.17 -7.54
C SER A 47 21.65 10.11 -6.51
N VAL A 48 21.30 11.40 -6.53
CA VAL A 48 21.93 12.44 -5.69
C VAL A 48 21.96 12.07 -4.21
N HIS A 49 20.90 11.43 -3.70
CA HIS A 49 20.79 11.07 -2.29
C HIS A 49 20.98 9.58 -2.01
N TYR A 50 21.35 8.78 -3.01
CA TYR A 50 21.46 7.33 -2.85
C TYR A 50 22.54 6.92 -1.84
N HIS A 51 23.63 7.69 -1.78
CA HIS A 51 24.74 7.45 -0.85
C HIS A 51 24.61 8.19 0.48
N ASP A 52 23.60 9.05 0.63
CA ASP A 52 23.40 9.83 1.86
C ASP A 52 22.85 8.96 3.00
N VAL A 53 22.22 7.83 2.66
CA VAL A 53 21.60 6.92 3.63
C VAL A 53 22.36 5.59 3.62
N PRO A 54 22.87 5.12 4.79
CA PRO A 54 23.46 3.80 4.87
C PRO A 54 22.41 2.72 4.54
N PRO A 55 22.83 1.57 3.99
CA PRO A 55 21.91 0.47 3.73
C PRO A 55 21.22 0.06 5.03
N LEU A 56 19.96 -0.37 4.92
CA LEU A 56 19.23 -0.92 6.06
C LEU A 56 20.00 -2.10 6.65
N PRO A 57 20.05 -2.24 7.99
CA PRO A 57 20.60 -3.44 8.60
C PRO A 57 19.83 -4.67 8.11
N PRO A 58 20.45 -5.87 8.14
CA PRO A 58 19.76 -7.09 7.78
C PRO A 58 18.51 -7.27 8.67
N LEU A 59 17.45 -7.79 8.06
CA LEU A 59 16.23 -8.11 8.80
C LEU A 59 16.54 -9.11 9.93
N PRO A 60 15.99 -8.91 11.13
CA PRO A 60 16.06 -9.90 12.20
C PRO A 60 15.56 -11.26 11.73
N PHE A 61 16.20 -12.34 12.19
CA PHE A 61 15.88 -13.70 11.78
C PHE A 61 14.41 -14.05 12.04
N GLU A 62 13.86 -13.54 13.14
CA GLU A 62 12.49 -13.70 13.60
C GLU A 62 11.45 -13.16 12.59
N ILE A 63 11.83 -12.19 11.75
CA ILE A 63 10.94 -11.64 10.72
C ILE A 63 10.85 -12.59 9.52
N THR A 64 11.84 -13.44 9.31
CA THR A 64 11.89 -14.37 8.15
C THR A 64 10.70 -15.34 8.15
N THR A 65 10.28 -15.80 9.33
CA THR A 65 9.08 -16.65 9.47
C THR A 65 7.80 -15.94 9.04
N LEU A 66 7.70 -14.62 9.25
CA LEU A 66 6.57 -13.83 8.80
C LEU A 66 6.62 -13.63 7.27
N LEU A 67 7.78 -13.27 6.73
CA LEU A 67 7.95 -13.00 5.30
C LEU A 67 7.59 -14.19 4.40
N ASN A 68 7.80 -15.41 4.90
CA ASN A 68 7.48 -16.64 4.17
C ASN A 68 6.07 -17.17 4.45
N HIS A 69 5.26 -16.47 5.25
CA HIS A 69 3.90 -16.90 5.55
C HIS A 69 3.01 -16.72 4.30
N PRO A 70 2.31 -17.76 3.82
CA PRO A 70 1.52 -17.68 2.59
C PRO A 70 0.44 -16.59 2.64
N ASP A 71 -0.11 -16.36 3.83
CA ASP A 71 -1.16 -15.38 4.08
C ASP A 71 -0.66 -14.03 4.63
N ILE A 72 0.65 -13.73 4.57
CA ILE A 72 1.17 -12.49 5.18
C ILE A 72 0.45 -11.24 4.65
N SER A 73 0.17 -11.18 3.35
CA SER A 73 -0.52 -10.04 2.74
C SER A 73 -1.94 -9.89 3.25
N SER A 74 -2.71 -10.98 3.33
CA SER A 74 -4.11 -10.93 3.76
C SER A 74 -4.21 -10.64 5.25
N LEU A 75 -3.39 -11.31 6.09
CA LEU A 75 -3.35 -11.08 7.53
C LEU A 75 -2.87 -9.67 7.88
N SER A 76 -1.85 -9.15 7.19
CA SER A 76 -1.38 -7.77 7.37
C SER A 76 -2.47 -6.76 6.99
N CYS A 77 -3.19 -6.99 5.89
CA CYS A 77 -4.31 -6.14 5.49
C CYS A 77 -5.42 -6.13 6.57
N ILE A 78 -5.81 -7.30 7.08
CA ILE A 78 -6.80 -7.43 8.16
C ILE A 78 -6.33 -6.68 9.41
N LEU A 79 -5.09 -6.87 9.84
CA LEU A 79 -4.53 -6.18 11.00
C LEU A 79 -4.54 -4.66 10.82
N ASN A 80 -4.11 -4.17 9.65
CA ASN A 80 -4.13 -2.73 9.33
C ASN A 80 -5.56 -2.17 9.29
N LEU A 81 -6.53 -2.93 8.80
CA LEU A 81 -7.93 -2.55 8.81
C LEU A 81 -8.48 -2.47 10.24
N VAL A 82 -8.20 -3.47 11.08
CA VAL A 82 -8.60 -3.47 12.49
C VAL A 82 -7.97 -2.30 13.23
N PHE A 83 -6.67 -2.05 13.03
CA PHE A 83 -5.98 -0.95 13.70
C PHE A 83 -6.56 0.40 13.25
N SER A 84 -6.73 0.60 11.94
CA SER A 84 -7.39 1.79 11.38
C SER A 84 -8.79 1.95 11.96
N PHE A 85 -9.56 0.88 12.04
CA PHE A 85 -10.89 0.89 12.60
C PHE A 85 -10.92 1.26 14.09
N THR A 86 -10.02 0.69 14.90
CA THR A 86 -9.91 1.06 16.32
C THR A 86 -9.45 2.51 16.50
N SER A 87 -8.64 3.03 15.59
CA SER A 87 -8.17 4.41 15.62
C SER A 87 -9.26 5.44 15.27
N LEU A 88 -10.36 5.01 14.64
CA LEU A 88 -11.47 5.87 14.25
C LEU A 88 -12.41 6.26 15.41
N GLU A 89 -11.99 6.12 16.68
CA GLU A 89 -12.73 6.44 17.92
C GLU A 89 -14.24 6.58 17.72
N THR A 90 -14.98 5.47 17.83
CA THR A 90 -16.43 5.51 17.68
C THR A 90 -17.06 6.05 18.96
N THR A 91 -17.78 7.17 18.88
CA THR A 91 -18.54 7.75 20.00
C THR A 91 -19.87 7.05 20.26
N HIS A 92 -20.27 6.11 19.40
CA HIS A 92 -21.56 5.43 19.46
C HIS A 92 -21.41 3.93 19.65
N SER A 93 -22.31 3.32 20.42
CA SER A 93 -22.32 1.88 20.67
C SER A 93 -22.54 1.10 19.37
N PHE A 94 -21.86 -0.04 19.22
CA PHE A 94 -22.15 -0.95 18.10
C PHE A 94 -23.61 -1.39 18.13
N PRO A 95 -24.33 -1.36 17.00
CA PRO A 95 -25.68 -1.88 16.95
C PRO A 95 -25.65 -3.37 17.27
N GLN A 96 -26.57 -3.85 18.10
CA GLN A 96 -26.79 -5.29 18.29
C GLN A 96 -27.74 -5.77 17.18
N PRO A 97 -27.27 -6.50 16.15
CA PRO A 97 -28.16 -6.96 15.10
C PRO A 97 -29.05 -8.08 15.64
N HIS A 98 -30.37 -7.87 15.60
CA HIS A 98 -31.34 -8.95 15.75
C HIS A 98 -31.51 -9.64 14.40
N GLY A 99 -30.53 -10.44 13.98
CA GLY A 99 -30.55 -11.15 12.69
C GLY A 99 -29.23 -11.83 12.33
N PRO A 100 -29.19 -12.59 11.21
CA PRO A 100 -27.97 -13.21 10.71
C PRO A 100 -26.90 -12.13 10.42
N PRO A 101 -25.60 -12.42 10.60
CA PRO A 101 -24.54 -11.44 10.45
C PRO A 101 -24.54 -10.84 9.03
N GLY A 102 -25.01 -9.59 8.93
CA GLY A 102 -25.04 -8.81 7.70
C GLY A 102 -23.92 -7.78 7.66
N PHE A 103 -23.66 -7.24 6.46
CA PHE A 103 -22.70 -6.16 6.25
C PHE A 103 -23.07 -4.92 7.10
N ILE A 104 -22.12 -4.42 7.89
CA ILE A 104 -22.27 -3.17 8.65
C ILE A 104 -21.60 -2.05 7.86
N ALA A 105 -22.37 -1.04 7.47
CA ALA A 105 -21.84 0.20 6.91
C ALA A 105 -21.71 1.22 8.04
N ILE A 106 -20.50 1.71 8.30
CA ILE A 106 -20.23 2.70 9.34
C ILE A 106 -20.05 4.07 8.67
N GLN A 107 -21.00 4.97 8.91
CA GLN A 107 -20.96 6.34 8.41
C GLN A 107 -20.47 7.27 9.53
N GLY A 108 -19.27 7.84 9.34
CA GLY A 108 -18.65 8.76 10.31
C GLY A 108 -18.39 10.15 9.72
N ARG A 109 -18.23 11.16 10.58
CA ARG A 109 -17.72 12.49 10.21
C ARG A 109 -16.30 12.61 10.75
N VAL A 110 -15.33 12.85 9.87
CA VAL A 110 -13.96 13.13 10.26
C VAL A 110 -13.87 14.60 10.68
N TYR A 111 -13.58 14.86 11.95
CA TYR A 111 -13.30 16.21 12.42
C TYR A 111 -11.79 16.43 12.40
N HIS A 112 -11.34 17.31 11.50
CA HIS A 112 -9.95 17.77 11.52
C HIS A 112 -9.83 18.92 12.53
N ARG A 113 -8.82 18.88 13.40
CA ARG A 113 -8.43 20.04 14.21
C ARG A 113 -7.47 20.93 13.43
#